data_AF-A0A0P4V4E1-F1
#
_entry.id   AF-A0A0P4V4E1-F1
#
_cell.length_a   1.000
_cell.length_b   1.000
_cell.length_c   1.000
_cell.angle_alpha   90.00
_cell.angle_beta   90.00
_cell.angle_gamma   90.00
#
_symmetry.space_group_name_H-M   'P 1'
#
loop_
_entity.id
_entity.type
_entity.pdbx_description
1 polymer ?
#
loop_
_entity_poly.entity_id
_entity_poly.type
_entity_poly.pdbx_seq_one_letter_code
_entity_poly.pdbx_strand_id
1 'polypeptide(L)'
;MSNTVETSQETPKLSHIEVVASNLDSPRKLSFGPDGALYVAETGRGGTGASLPSASIPGASVFYGATGAITRIQNGVAERVVTGLPSLALPNGTDATGVSDIEFDADGNAYAIVGFGSNPANRDTILQVPDFS
;
A
#
# COMPACT_ATOMS: atom_id res chain seq x y z
N MET A 1 -40.27 5.88 50.93
CA MET A 1 -40.12 5.03 49.72
C MET A 1 -38.83 5.48 49.06
N SER A 2 -37.74 4.73 49.22
CA SER A 2 -36.45 5.05 48.58
C SER A 2 -36.37 4.31 47.25
N ASN A 3 -36.20 5.04 46.16
CA ASN A 3 -35.90 4.45 44.85
C ASN A 3 -34.39 4.33 44.70
N THR A 4 -33.91 3.10 44.55
CA THR A 4 -32.54 2.80 44.12
C THR A 4 -32.50 2.85 42.60
N VAL A 5 -31.63 3.71 42.04
CA VAL A 5 -31.29 3.67 40.61
C VAL A 5 -30.17 2.66 40.46
N GLU A 6 -30.44 1.53 39.82
CA GLU A 6 -29.41 0.59 39.38
C GLU A 6 -28.78 1.11 38.08
N THR A 7 -27.54 1.58 38.17
CA THR A 7 -26.73 1.94 37.01
C THR A 7 -26.21 0.64 36.39
N SER A 8 -26.81 0.18 35.30
CA SER A 8 -26.24 -0.90 34.47
C SER A 8 -24.96 -0.40 33.80
N GLN A 9 -23.81 -0.75 34.35
CA GLN A 9 -22.53 -0.54 33.67
C GLN A 9 -22.39 -1.61 32.59
N GLU A 10 -22.52 -1.19 31.33
CA GLU A 10 -22.24 -2.05 30.18
C GLU A 10 -20.71 -2.18 30.03
N THR A 11 -20.19 -3.38 30.27
CA THR A 11 -18.75 -3.68 30.11
C THR A 11 -18.34 -3.41 28.66
N PRO A 12 -17.28 -2.64 28.39
CA PRO A 12 -16.82 -2.41 27.04
C PRO A 12 -16.54 -3.74 26.34
N LYS A 13 -17.25 -4.00 25.25
CA LYS A 13 -17.02 -5.19 24.42
C LYS A 13 -15.62 -5.06 23.83
N LEU A 14 -14.69 -5.93 24.24
CA LEU A 14 -13.33 -5.95 23.71
C LEU A 14 -13.40 -6.13 22.18
N SER A 15 -12.81 -5.18 21.44
CA SER A 15 -12.62 -5.32 20.00
C SER A 15 -11.59 -6.43 19.76
N HIS A 16 -12.00 -7.51 19.12
CA HIS A 16 -11.10 -8.56 18.67
C HIS A 16 -10.33 -8.09 17.44
N ILE A 17 -9.00 -8.27 17.43
CA ILE A 17 -8.15 -7.99 16.28
C ILE A 17 -7.91 -9.31 15.57
N GLU A 18 -8.20 -9.36 14.27
CA GLU A 18 -8.00 -10.51 13.40
C GLU A 18 -7.01 -10.17 12.28
N VAL A 19 -6.12 -11.11 11.96
CA VAL A 19 -5.22 -11.00 10.81
C VAL A 19 -5.97 -11.50 9.57
N VAL A 20 -6.39 -10.57 8.71
CA VAL A 20 -7.12 -10.90 7.46
C VAL A 20 -6.20 -11.14 6.25
N ALA A 21 -4.95 -10.67 6.33
CA ALA A 21 -3.89 -10.94 5.36
C ALA A 21 -2.51 -10.72 6.01
N SER A 22 -1.49 -11.40 5.49
CA SER A 22 -0.10 -11.24 5.91
C SER A 22 0.84 -11.39 4.70
N ASN A 23 2.13 -11.11 4.88
CA ASN A 23 3.14 -11.17 3.82
C ASN A 23 2.88 -10.20 2.64
N LEU A 24 2.29 -9.05 2.95
CA LEU A 24 2.13 -7.94 2.02
C LEU A 24 3.40 -7.09 1.97
N ASP A 25 3.70 -6.55 0.80
CA ASP A 25 4.90 -5.78 0.48
C ASP A 25 4.63 -4.28 0.66
N SER A 26 4.98 -3.77 1.85
CA SER A 26 4.78 -2.35 2.21
C SER A 26 3.35 -1.86 1.93
N PRO A 27 2.31 -2.48 2.55
CA PRO A 27 0.92 -2.11 2.31
C PRO A 27 0.68 -0.66 2.75
N ARG A 28 -0.08 0.09 1.94
CA ARG A 28 -0.47 1.47 2.23
C ARG A 28 -1.98 1.59 2.35
N LYS A 29 -2.65 2.03 1.29
CA LYS A 29 -4.09 2.23 1.30
C LYS A 29 -4.84 0.88 1.22
N LEU A 30 -5.97 0.85 1.93
CA LEU A 30 -7.04 -0.13 1.80
C LEU A 30 -8.29 0.54 1.21
N SER A 31 -8.93 -0.07 0.23
CA SER A 31 -10.24 0.37 -0.30
C SER A 31 -11.14 -0.81 -0.64
N PHE A 32 -12.45 -0.66 -0.44
CA PHE A 32 -13.42 -1.68 -0.83
C PHE A 32 -13.83 -1.48 -2.29
N GLY A 33 -13.77 -2.55 -3.07
CA GLY A 33 -14.24 -2.56 -4.45
C GLY A 33 -15.76 -2.75 -4.55
N PRO A 34 -16.34 -2.53 -5.74
CA PRO A 34 -17.76 -2.75 -6.00
C PRO A 34 -18.19 -4.23 -5.88
N ASP A 35 -17.23 -5.15 -5.92
CA ASP A 35 -17.42 -6.60 -5.69
C ASP A 35 -17.42 -6.98 -4.19
N GLY A 36 -17.30 -5.99 -3.30
CA GLY A 36 -17.24 -6.17 -1.85
C GLY A 36 -15.91 -6.73 -1.34
N ALA A 37 -14.90 -6.90 -2.20
CA ALA A 37 -13.57 -7.31 -1.77
C ALA A 37 -12.78 -6.12 -1.21
N LEU A 38 -11.82 -6.40 -0.32
CA LEU A 38 -10.88 -5.41 0.19
C LEU A 38 -9.63 -5.41 -0.69
N TYR A 39 -9.31 -4.27 -1.29
CA TYR A 39 -8.12 -4.07 -2.11
C TYR A 39 -7.05 -3.33 -1.32
N VAL A 40 -5.79 -3.73 -1.51
CA VAL A 40 -4.61 -3.19 -0.82
C VAL A 40 -3.60 -2.73 -1.87
N ALA A 41 -3.21 -1.47 -1.80
CA ALA A 41 -2.06 -0.97 -2.54
C ALA A 41 -0.76 -1.38 -1.83
N GLU A 42 0.07 -2.17 -2.51
CA GLU A 42 1.38 -2.60 -2.03
C GLU A 42 2.47 -1.82 -2.77
N THR A 43 3.13 -0.90 -2.07
CA THR A 43 4.21 -0.09 -2.69
C THR A 43 5.40 -0.92 -3.16
N GLY A 44 5.52 -2.17 -2.70
CA GLY A 44 6.59 -3.08 -3.09
C GLY A 44 7.81 -3.00 -2.17
N ARG A 45 8.93 -3.51 -2.68
CA ARG A 45 10.21 -3.65 -1.96
C ARG A 45 11.40 -3.07 -2.72
N GLY A 46 11.15 -2.29 -3.79
CA GLY A 46 12.20 -1.91 -4.74
C GLY A 46 12.79 -3.14 -5.44
N GLY A 47 14.06 -3.07 -5.85
CA GLY A 47 14.75 -4.18 -6.50
C GLY A 47 16.24 -3.92 -6.71
N THR A 48 16.81 -4.52 -7.76
CA THR A 48 18.24 -4.39 -8.12
C THR A 48 18.45 -3.61 -9.42
N GLY A 49 17.43 -2.87 -9.87
CA GLY A 49 17.48 -2.04 -11.08
C GLY A 49 18.18 -0.70 -10.88
N ALA A 50 17.89 0.26 -11.76
CA ALA A 50 18.42 1.62 -11.72
C ALA A 50 18.18 2.28 -10.35
N SER A 51 19.11 3.12 -9.91
CA SER A 51 19.05 3.78 -8.61
C SER A 51 18.82 5.29 -8.72
N LEU A 52 18.22 5.84 -7.67
CA LEU A 52 18.01 7.27 -7.50
C LEU A 52 18.46 7.69 -6.10
N PRO A 53 18.89 8.95 -5.91
CA PRO A 53 19.05 9.51 -4.57
C PRO A 53 17.74 9.39 -3.78
N SER A 54 17.85 8.93 -2.53
CA SER A 54 16.72 8.93 -1.61
C SER A 54 16.30 10.37 -1.30
N ALA A 55 14.99 10.64 -1.34
CA ALA A 55 14.44 11.92 -0.91
C ALA A 55 14.38 12.04 0.63
N SER A 56 14.31 10.91 1.34
CA SER A 56 14.11 10.85 2.79
C SER A 56 15.42 10.75 3.58
N ILE A 57 16.46 10.15 2.99
CA ILE A 57 17.74 9.85 3.67
C ILE A 57 18.92 10.43 2.88
N PRO A 58 19.56 11.52 3.37
CA PRO A 58 20.71 12.11 2.69
C PRO A 58 21.84 11.11 2.48
N GLY A 59 22.37 11.06 1.25
CA GLY A 59 23.47 10.17 0.86
C GLY A 59 23.07 8.71 0.60
N ALA A 60 21.82 8.32 0.85
CA ALA A 60 21.31 7.00 0.50
C ALA A 60 20.76 6.96 -0.94
N SER A 61 20.66 5.75 -1.49
CA SER A 61 20.02 5.50 -2.78
C SER A 61 18.87 4.50 -2.62
N VAL A 62 17.82 4.72 -3.40
CA VAL A 62 16.70 3.79 -3.57
C VAL A 62 16.82 3.12 -4.94
N PHE A 63 16.30 1.90 -5.07
CA PHE A 63 16.54 1.04 -6.21
C PHE A 63 15.24 0.55 -6.86
N TYR A 64 15.29 0.62 -8.18
CA TYR A 64 14.44 0.03 -9.19
C TYR A 64 13.94 -1.40 -8.90
N GLY A 65 12.64 -1.64 -8.73
CA GLY A 65 12.06 -2.96 -9.00
C GLY A 65 10.57 -2.93 -9.34
N ALA A 66 10.15 -3.78 -10.29
CA ALA A 66 8.74 -4.01 -10.61
C ALA A 66 8.08 -4.91 -9.54
N THR A 67 8.10 -4.46 -8.28
CA THR A 67 7.63 -5.23 -7.12
C THR A 67 6.39 -4.64 -6.45
N GLY A 68 5.86 -3.53 -6.96
CA GLY A 68 4.57 -3.00 -6.54
C GLY A 68 3.43 -3.90 -7.02
N ALA A 69 2.34 -3.91 -6.26
CA ALA A 69 1.19 -4.76 -6.53
C ALA A 69 -0.13 -4.15 -6.00
N ILE A 70 -1.25 -4.68 -6.50
CA ILE A 70 -2.55 -4.55 -5.86
C ILE A 70 -2.97 -5.93 -5.40
N THR A 71 -3.18 -6.10 -4.08
CA THR A 71 -3.73 -7.31 -3.50
C THR A 71 -5.24 -7.16 -3.32
N ARG A 72 -6.01 -8.18 -3.71
CA ARG A 72 -7.41 -8.35 -3.38
C ARG A 72 -7.55 -9.37 -2.26
N ILE A 73 -8.33 -9.04 -1.24
CA ILE A 73 -8.71 -9.92 -0.14
C ILE A 73 -10.21 -10.17 -0.23
N GLN A 74 -10.59 -11.42 -0.47
CA GLN A 74 -11.99 -11.84 -0.57
C GLN A 74 -12.14 -13.26 -0.05
N ASN A 75 -13.19 -13.51 0.75
CA ASN A 75 -13.50 -14.84 1.30
C ASN A 75 -12.30 -15.51 2.02
N GLY A 76 -11.53 -14.72 2.76
CA GLY A 76 -10.35 -15.18 3.50
C GLY A 76 -9.11 -15.47 2.64
N VAL A 77 -9.15 -15.17 1.34
CA VAL A 77 -8.03 -15.36 0.41
C VAL A 77 -7.46 -14.00 0.02
N ALA A 78 -6.14 -13.84 0.19
CA ALA A 78 -5.38 -12.69 -0.30
C ALA A 78 -4.60 -13.06 -1.56
N GLU A 79 -4.81 -12.33 -2.64
CA GLU A 79 -4.22 -12.58 -3.96
C GLU A 79 -3.74 -11.26 -4.59
N ARG A 80 -2.51 -11.23 -5.11
CA ARG A 80 -2.02 -10.11 -5.92
C ARG A 80 -2.64 -10.17 -7.32
N VAL A 81 -3.69 -9.36 -7.53
CA VAL A 81 -4.44 -9.30 -8.79
C VAL A 81 -3.79 -8.39 -9.83
N VAL A 82 -2.95 -7.45 -9.39
CA VAL A 82 -2.04 -6.69 -10.24
C VAL A 82 -0.64 -6.82 -9.67
N THR A 83 0.35 -7.07 -10.53
CA THR A 83 1.76 -7.19 -10.16
C THR A 83 2.62 -6.46 -11.19
N GLY A 84 3.92 -6.32 -10.89
CA GLY A 84 4.86 -5.68 -11.81
C GLY A 84 4.76 -4.15 -11.80
N LEU A 85 4.11 -3.56 -10.80
CA LEU A 85 4.03 -2.10 -10.69
C LEU A 85 5.37 -1.53 -10.21
N PRO A 86 5.68 -0.27 -10.58
CA PRO A 86 6.92 0.37 -10.19
C PRO A 86 7.09 0.47 -8.68
N SER A 87 8.30 0.18 -8.20
CA SER A 87 8.70 0.35 -6.81
C SER A 87 10.14 0.87 -6.74
N LEU A 88 10.37 1.81 -5.83
CA LEU A 88 11.68 2.31 -5.43
C LEU A 88 11.81 2.13 -3.92
N ALA A 89 12.85 1.45 -3.45
CA ALA A 89 13.08 1.27 -2.02
C ALA A 89 14.57 1.23 -1.70
N LEU A 90 14.93 1.38 -0.44
CA LEU A 90 16.30 1.12 0.03
C LEU A 90 16.68 -0.35 -0.23
N PRO A 91 17.97 -0.72 -0.27
CA PRO A 91 18.41 -2.10 -0.56
C PRO A 91 17.81 -3.19 0.35
N ASN A 92 17.38 -2.83 1.56
CA ASN A 92 16.72 -3.71 2.51
C ASN A 92 15.18 -3.79 2.34
N GLY A 93 14.63 -3.14 1.30
CA GLY A 93 13.20 -3.07 1.00
C GLY A 93 12.41 -2.05 1.82
N THR A 94 13.06 -1.28 2.71
CA THR A 94 12.39 -0.24 3.51
C THR A 94 12.29 1.09 2.75
N ASP A 95 11.46 2.01 3.26
CA ASP A 95 11.19 3.31 2.65
C ASP A 95 10.69 3.20 1.19
N ALA A 96 9.88 2.17 0.92
CA ALA A 96 9.37 1.89 -0.41
C ALA A 96 8.39 2.97 -0.87
N THR A 97 8.55 3.41 -2.11
CA THR A 97 7.59 4.26 -2.84
C THR A 97 7.19 3.56 -4.13
N GLY A 98 5.95 3.76 -4.57
CA GLY A 98 5.34 3.06 -5.69
C GLY A 98 3.83 3.30 -5.66
N VAL A 99 3.04 2.29 -6.00
CA VAL A 99 1.58 2.36 -5.87
C VAL A 99 1.15 2.59 -4.43
N SER A 100 0.55 3.74 -4.14
CA SER A 100 0.22 4.18 -2.79
C SER A 100 -1.28 4.19 -2.49
N ASP A 101 -2.10 4.29 -3.53
CA ASP A 101 -3.55 4.40 -3.42
C ASP A 101 -4.24 3.57 -4.50
N ILE A 102 -5.44 3.09 -4.19
CA ILE A 102 -6.38 2.47 -5.12
C ILE A 102 -7.81 2.85 -4.71
N GLU A 103 -8.58 3.35 -5.67
CA GLU A 103 -10.01 3.65 -5.50
C GLU A 103 -10.81 3.22 -6.73
N PHE A 104 -12.12 3.06 -6.56
CA PHE A 104 -13.03 2.62 -7.62
C PHE A 104 -14.07 3.71 -7.91
N ASP A 105 -14.41 3.90 -9.18
CA ASP A 105 -15.56 4.73 -9.56
C ASP A 105 -16.89 3.96 -9.51
N ALA A 106 -17.98 4.65 -9.84
CA ALA A 106 -19.33 4.08 -9.83
C ALA A 106 -19.56 2.97 -10.87
N ASP A 107 -18.76 2.95 -11.94
CA ASP A 107 -18.79 1.91 -12.97
C ASP A 107 -17.89 0.72 -12.62
N GLY A 108 -17.12 0.82 -11.53
CA GLY A 108 -16.21 -0.19 -11.04
C GLY A 108 -14.82 -0.17 -11.67
N ASN A 109 -14.45 0.91 -12.37
CA ASN A 109 -13.07 1.07 -12.85
C ASN A 109 -12.15 1.37 -11.67
N ALA A 110 -11.00 0.70 -11.64
CA ALA A 110 -9.98 0.92 -10.64
C ALA A 110 -9.00 2.02 -11.08
N TYR A 111 -8.69 2.93 -10.16
CA TYR A 111 -7.68 3.97 -10.33
C TYR A 111 -6.63 3.81 -9.25
N ALA A 112 -5.38 3.67 -9.67
CA ALA A 112 -4.25 3.57 -8.75
C ALA A 112 -3.35 4.81 -8.88
N ILE A 113 -2.84 5.29 -7.75
CA ILE A 113 -1.86 6.40 -7.71
C ILE A 113 -0.48 5.81 -7.45
N VAL A 114 0.47 6.12 -8.34
CA VAL A 114 1.88 5.73 -8.20
C VAL A 114 2.70 6.96 -7.85
N GLY A 115 3.30 6.93 -6.66
CA GLY A 115 4.27 7.93 -6.24
C GLY A 115 5.66 7.63 -6.80
N PHE A 116 6.42 8.66 -7.13
CA PHE A 116 7.80 8.51 -7.60
C PHE A 116 8.83 8.40 -6.46
N GLY A 117 8.63 9.10 -5.33
CA GLY A 117 9.50 8.93 -4.14
C GLY A 117 10.92 9.46 -4.26
N SER A 118 11.22 10.25 -5.30
CA SER A 118 12.50 10.97 -5.46
C SER A 118 12.28 12.33 -6.12
N ASN A 119 13.34 13.08 -6.41
CA ASN A 119 13.26 14.35 -7.13
C ASN A 119 12.72 14.11 -8.56
N PRO A 120 11.58 14.71 -8.95
CA PRO A 120 10.97 14.46 -10.27
C PRO A 120 11.87 14.84 -11.45
N ALA A 121 12.84 15.74 -11.27
CA ALA A 121 13.83 16.07 -12.31
C ALA A 121 14.69 14.87 -12.73
N ASN A 122 14.79 13.84 -11.89
CA ASN A 122 15.59 12.63 -12.13
C ASN A 122 14.82 11.52 -12.87
N ARG A 123 13.49 11.65 -13.01
CA ARG A 123 12.62 10.60 -13.57
C ARG A 123 12.99 10.25 -15.00
N ASP A 124 13.02 11.26 -15.86
CA ASP A 124 13.23 11.06 -17.30
C ASP A 124 14.73 11.05 -17.66
N THR A 125 15.58 11.57 -16.77
CA THR A 125 17.00 11.79 -17.03
C THR A 125 17.90 10.69 -16.47
N ILE A 126 17.49 10.03 -15.36
CA ILE A 126 18.30 9.02 -14.65
C ILE A 126 17.60 7.67 -14.66
N LEU A 127 16.32 7.61 -14.32
CA LEU A 127 15.65 6.33 -14.14
C LEU A 127 15.38 5.64 -15.49
N GLN A 128 14.94 6.39 -16.51
CA GLN A 128 14.64 5.90 -17.87
C GLN A 128 13.76 4.63 -17.92
N VAL A 129 12.95 4.40 -16.88
CA VAL A 129 11.98 3.31 -16.82
C VAL A 129 10.62 3.86 -17.25
N PRO A 130 10.03 3.36 -18.36
CA PRO A 130 8.73 3.84 -18.83
C PRO A 130 7.58 3.61 -17.85
N ASP A 131 7.74 2.69 -16.90
CA ASP A 131 6.66 2.33 -15.99
C ASP A 131 6.29 3.45 -15.01
N PHE A 132 7.17 4.43 -14.80
CA PHE A 132 6.81 5.66 -14.09
C PHE A 132 6.34 6.76 -15.03
N SER A 133 6.52 6.60 -16.36
CA SER A 133 6.39 7.61 -17.43
C SER A 133 4.97 8.00 -17.82
#